data_AF-A0A523W6W6-F1
#
_entry.id   AF-A0A523W6W6-F1
#
_cell.length_a   1.000
_cell.length_b   1.000
_cell.length_c   1.000
_cell.angle_alpha   90.00
_cell.angle_beta   90.00
_cell.angle_gamma   90.00
#
_symmetry.space_group_name_H-M   'P 1'
#
loop_
_entity.id
_entity.type
_entity.pdbx_description
1 polymer ?
#
loop_
_entity_poly.entity_id
_entity_poly.type
_entity_poly.pdbx_seq_one_letter_code
_entity_poly.pdbx_strand_id
1 'polypeptide(L)'
;MDHKLASLGDAFINFTYSLALSKKKGQPSGTKVKGRVLAEALKKAGLRKHMPSRVTRHMLADAAEALVVYAWLHQYITLEECTEKLEKTDDLVDGLSQLLLTIKDRIKF
;
A
#
# COMPACT_ATOMS: atom_id res chain seq x y z
N MET A 1 9.82 12.50 -6.06
CA MET A 1 9.38 11.12 -5.70
C MET A 1 10.16 10.18 -6.59
N ASP A 2 10.72 9.10 -6.04
CA ASP A 2 11.49 8.16 -6.86
C ASP A 2 10.52 7.29 -7.67
N HIS A 3 10.40 7.59 -8.97
CA HIS A 3 9.52 6.87 -9.88
C HIS A 3 9.90 5.40 -10.03
N LYS A 4 11.19 5.04 -9.89
CA LYS A 4 11.61 3.64 -9.95
C LYS A 4 11.10 2.90 -8.72
N LEU A 5 11.21 3.51 -7.54
CA LEU A 5 10.68 2.95 -6.31
C LEU A 5 9.16 2.78 -6.38
N ALA A 6 8.43 3.80 -6.84
CA ALA A 6 6.98 3.71 -7.03
C ALA A 6 6.60 2.58 -8.01
N SER A 7 7.32 2.41 -9.12
CA SER A 7 7.05 1.33 -10.08
C SER A 7 7.22 -0.07 -9.50
N LEU A 8 8.23 -0.28 -8.63
CA LEU A 8 8.39 -1.53 -7.89
C LEU A 8 7.27 -1.68 -6.85
N GLY A 9 6.84 -0.57 -6.24
CA GLY A 9 5.71 -0.51 -5.33
C GLY A 9 4.38 -0.91 -5.94
N ASP A 10 4.05 -0.44 -7.15
CA ASP A 10 2.85 -0.88 -7.88
C ASP A 10 2.87 -2.41 -8.06
N ALA A 11 3.99 -2.96 -8.53
CA ALA A 11 4.14 -4.41 -8.69
C ALA A 11 4.00 -5.17 -7.36
N PHE A 12 4.67 -4.72 -6.31
CA PHE A 12 4.64 -5.33 -4.99
C PHE A 12 3.23 -5.31 -4.37
N ILE A 13 2.54 -4.17 -4.41
CA ILE A 13 1.18 -4.04 -3.88
C ILE A 13 0.21 -4.92 -4.67
N ASN A 14 0.30 -4.93 -6.00
CA ASN A 14 -0.57 -5.76 -6.85
C ASN A 14 -0.37 -7.24 -6.53
N PHE A 15 0.87 -7.69 -6.36
CA PHE A 15 1.16 -9.06 -5.98
C PHE A 15 0.62 -9.40 -4.59
N THR A 16 0.90 -8.56 -3.60
CA THR A 16 0.48 -8.77 -2.20
C THR A 16 -1.05 -8.83 -2.09
N TYR A 17 -1.77 -7.94 -2.77
CA TYR A 17 -3.23 -7.96 -2.77
C TYR A 17 -3.81 -9.16 -3.52
N SER A 18 -3.19 -9.54 -4.65
CA SER A 18 -3.55 -10.76 -5.38
C SER A 18 -3.38 -12.01 -4.52
N LEU A 19 -2.30 -12.08 -3.74
CA LEU A 19 -2.05 -13.16 -2.79
C LEU A 19 -3.11 -13.19 -1.67
N ALA A 20 -3.45 -12.03 -1.10
CA ALA A 20 -4.49 -11.92 -0.06
C ALA A 20 -5.86 -12.39 -0.59
N LEU A 21 -6.23 -11.97 -1.80
CA LEU A 21 -7.46 -12.45 -2.45
C LEU A 21 -7.43 -13.94 -2.76
N SER A 22 -6.27 -14.45 -3.16
CA SER A 22 -6.11 -15.88 -3.46
C SER A 22 -6.33 -16.72 -2.21
N LYS A 23 -5.78 -16.30 -1.07
CA LYS A 23 -6.01 -16.93 0.25
C LYS A 23 -7.48 -16.85 0.66
N LYS A 24 -8.08 -15.66 0.61
CA LYS A 24 -9.50 -15.44 0.98
C LYS A 24 -10.47 -16.29 0.14
N LYS A 25 -10.16 -16.52 -1.13
CA LYS A 25 -11.00 -17.30 -2.06
C LYS A 25 -10.66 -18.79 -2.12
N GLY A 26 -9.51 -19.21 -1.57
CA GLY A 26 -9.01 -20.58 -1.70
C GLY A 26 -8.57 -20.96 -3.13
N GLN A 27 -8.38 -20.01 -4.04
CA GLN A 27 -7.94 -20.26 -5.42
C GLN A 27 -7.06 -19.12 -5.96
N PRO A 28 -6.08 -19.40 -6.84
CA PRO A 28 -5.24 -18.38 -7.46
C PRO A 28 -6.07 -17.26 -8.10
N SER A 29 -5.79 -16.02 -7.72
CA SER A 29 -6.50 -14.82 -8.18
C SER A 29 -5.50 -13.69 -8.39
N GLY A 30 -5.62 -12.96 -9.49
CA GLY A 30 -4.81 -11.79 -9.80
C GLY A 30 -5.67 -10.55 -9.98
N THR A 31 -5.30 -9.43 -9.37
CA THR A 31 -5.97 -8.15 -9.61
C THR A 31 -5.03 -6.97 -9.41
N LYS A 32 -5.28 -5.90 -10.15
CA LYS A 32 -4.56 -4.64 -10.01
C LYS A 32 -5.29 -3.73 -9.03
N VAL A 33 -4.54 -3.18 -8.07
CA VAL A 33 -5.03 -2.13 -7.17
C VAL A 33 -5.14 -0.83 -7.97
N LYS A 34 -6.33 -0.21 -7.95
CA LYS A 34 -6.56 1.06 -8.65
C LYS A 34 -5.84 2.19 -7.90
N GLY A 35 -5.09 3.04 -8.60
CA GLY A 35 -4.40 4.18 -7.97
C GLY A 35 -5.33 5.13 -7.18
N ARG A 36 -6.63 5.23 -7.54
CA ARG A 36 -7.62 5.96 -6.72
C ARG A 36 -7.74 5.37 -5.31
N VAL A 37 -7.74 4.05 -5.17
CA VAL A 37 -7.83 3.37 -3.87
C VAL A 37 -6.61 3.68 -3.02
N LEU A 38 -5.41 3.63 -3.61
CA LEU A 38 -4.15 3.96 -2.93
C LEU A 38 -4.11 5.41 -2.46
N ALA A 39 -4.52 6.34 -3.33
CA ALA A 39 -4.59 7.75 -2.99
C ALA A 39 -5.59 8.02 -1.84
N GLU A 40 -6.74 7.35 -1.83
CA GLU A 40 -7.71 7.48 -0.73
C GLU A 40 -7.20 6.82 0.56
N ALA A 41 -6.56 5.65 0.48
CA ALA A 41 -5.94 5.00 1.64
C ALA A 41 -4.85 5.87 2.29
N LEU A 42 -4.01 6.53 1.49
CA LEU A 42 -2.98 7.45 1.97
C LEU A 42 -3.57 8.68 2.66
N LYS A 43 -4.69 9.22 2.14
CA LYS A 43 -5.42 10.29 2.82
C LYS A 43 -6.05 9.80 4.13
N LYS A 44 -6.68 8.62 4.12
CA LYS A 44 -7.33 8.01 5.29
C LYS A 44 -6.32 7.72 6.40
N ALA A 45 -5.10 7.32 6.05
CA ALA A 45 -3.98 7.17 6.98
C ALA A 45 -3.43 8.50 7.54
N GLY A 46 -3.99 9.65 7.12
CA GLY A 46 -3.53 10.97 7.55
C GLY A 46 -2.14 11.35 7.01
N LEU A 47 -1.59 10.59 6.06
CA LEU A 47 -0.24 10.79 5.53
C LEU A 47 -0.17 11.90 4.49
N ARG A 48 -1.32 12.35 3.96
CA ARG A 48 -1.42 13.52 3.08
C ARG A 48 -0.75 14.77 3.65
N LYS A 49 -0.71 14.93 4.99
CA LYS A 49 -0.07 16.08 5.65
C LYS A 49 1.44 16.16 5.45
N HIS A 50 2.09 15.05 5.11
CA HIS A 50 3.52 14.99 4.81
C HIS A 50 3.84 15.28 3.34
N MET A 51 2.81 15.49 2.52
CA MET A 51 2.94 15.79 1.11
C MET A 51 2.91 17.30 0.85
N PRO A 52 3.58 17.81 -0.20
CA PRO A 52 3.51 19.22 -0.59
C PRO A 52 2.07 19.75 -0.75
N SER A 53 1.87 21.07 -0.73
CA SER A 53 0.53 21.63 -0.85
C SER A 53 -0.11 21.30 -2.20
N ARG A 54 0.67 21.40 -3.30
CA ARG A 54 0.25 21.05 -4.66
C ARG A 54 0.60 19.60 -4.97
N VAL A 55 -0.37 18.71 -4.81
CA VAL A 55 -0.23 17.29 -5.18
C VAL A 55 -1.46 16.79 -5.91
N THR A 56 -1.22 15.98 -6.94
CA THR A 56 -2.29 15.31 -7.69
C THR A 56 -2.66 13.99 -7.02
N ARG A 57 -3.82 13.42 -7.39
CA ARG A 57 -4.21 12.08 -6.94
C ARG A 57 -3.18 11.02 -7.33
N HIS A 58 -2.59 11.13 -8.51
CA HIS A 58 -1.56 10.19 -8.98
C HIS A 58 -0.34 10.23 -8.08
N MET A 59 0.14 11.42 -7.71
CA MET A 59 1.25 11.55 -6.76
C MET A 59 0.94 10.93 -5.40
N LEU A 60 -0.31 10.99 -4.92
CA LEU A 60 -0.68 10.33 -3.67
C LEU A 60 -0.65 8.80 -3.78
N ALA A 61 -1.02 8.25 -4.94
CA ALA A 61 -0.92 6.82 -5.20
C ALA A 61 0.55 6.38 -5.25
N ASP A 62 1.37 7.07 -6.04
CA ASP A 62 2.80 6.79 -6.18
C ASP A 62 3.53 6.90 -4.83
N ALA A 63 3.11 7.84 -3.96
CA ALA A 63 3.64 7.97 -2.61
C ALA A 63 3.32 6.75 -1.74
N ALA A 64 2.10 6.23 -1.85
CA ALA A 64 1.68 5.03 -1.13
C ALA A 64 2.47 3.81 -1.62
N GLU A 65 2.58 3.64 -2.94
CA GLU A 65 3.36 2.57 -3.57
C GLU A 65 4.83 2.59 -3.13
N ALA A 66 5.47 3.76 -3.24
CA ALA A 66 6.85 3.94 -2.84
C ALA A 66 7.05 3.68 -1.34
N LEU A 67 6.14 4.14 -0.48
CA LEU A 67 6.25 3.94 0.97
C LEU A 67 6.14 2.46 1.36
N VAL A 68 5.20 1.73 0.76
CA VAL A 68 5.01 0.31 1.06
C VAL A 68 6.24 -0.51 0.67
N VAL A 69 6.74 -0.31 -0.55
CA VAL A 69 7.90 -1.07 -1.01
C VAL A 69 9.19 -0.67 -0.30
N TYR A 70 9.34 0.61 0.03
CA TYR A 70 10.46 1.06 0.88
C TYR A 70 10.44 0.32 2.21
N ALA A 71 9.28 0.27 2.87
CA ALA A 71 9.13 -0.41 4.15
C ALA A 71 9.52 -1.89 4.06
N TRP A 72 9.11 -2.56 2.97
CA TRP A 72 9.45 -3.96 2.73
C TRP A 72 10.95 -4.16 2.44
N LEU A 73 11.55 -3.35 1.57
CA LEU A 73 12.98 -3.42 1.23
C LEU A 73 13.88 -3.22 2.45
N HIS A 74 13.44 -2.39 3.39
CA HIS A 74 14.15 -2.10 4.64
C HIS A 74 13.71 -2.97 5.82
N GLN A 75 12.94 -4.05 5.58
CA GLN A 75 12.52 -5.02 6.59
C GLN A 75 11.66 -4.45 7.73
N TYR A 76 11.04 -3.29 7.52
CA TYR A 76 10.04 -2.75 8.45
C TYR A 76 8.72 -3.53 8.38
N ILE A 77 8.46 -4.24 7.29
CA ILE A 77 7.28 -5.09 7.14
C ILE A 77 7.59 -6.28 6.23
N THR A 78 6.97 -7.43 6.48
CA THR A 78 7.11 -8.60 5.60
C THR A 78 5.97 -8.71 4.60
N LEU A 79 6.17 -9.54 3.56
CA LEU A 79 5.11 -9.86 2.60
C LEU A 79 3.92 -10.53 3.29
N GLU A 80 4.18 -11.42 4.24
CA GLU A 80 3.18 -12.16 5.01
C GLU A 80 2.33 -11.19 5.83
N GLU A 81 2.96 -10.26 6.56
CA GLU A 81 2.25 -9.24 7.33
C GLU A 81 1.37 -8.36 6.45
N CYS A 82 1.87 -7.94 5.29
CA CYS A 82 1.09 -7.15 4.33
C CYS A 82 -0.12 -7.95 3.82
N THR A 83 0.11 -9.22 3.46
CA THR A 83 -0.93 -10.13 2.94
C THR A 83 -2.03 -10.36 3.98
N GLU A 84 -1.65 -10.69 5.22
CA GLU A 84 -2.61 -10.94 6.30
C GLU A 84 -3.47 -9.70 6.62
N LYS A 85 -2.88 -8.50 6.61
CA LYS A 85 -3.64 -7.26 6.83
C LYS A 85 -4.67 -7.01 5.74
N LEU A 86 -4.29 -7.24 4.48
CA LEU A 86 -5.18 -7.07 3.33
C LEU A 86 -6.25 -8.17 3.25
N GLU A 87 -5.95 -9.38 3.72
CA GLU A 87 -6.89 -10.50 3.75
C GLU A 87 -7.99 -10.30 4.80
N LYS A 88 -7.64 -9.77 5.97
CA LYS A 88 -8.55 -9.58 7.13
C LYS A 88 -9.57 -8.46 6.97
N THR A 89 -9.50 -7.66 5.90
CA THR A 89 -10.35 -6.49 5.72
C THR A 89 -11.31 -6.66 4.53
N ASP A 90 -12.56 -6.22 4.67
CA ASP A 90 -13.54 -6.24 3.58
C ASP A 90 -13.45 -5.02 2.67
N ASP A 91 -13.08 -3.85 3.21
CA ASP A 91 -12.75 -2.65 2.44
C ASP A 91 -11.25 -2.52 2.16
N LEU A 92 -10.86 -2.59 0.89
CA LEU A 92 -9.47 -2.46 0.47
C LEU A 92 -8.85 -1.11 0.86
N VAL A 93 -9.62 -0.01 0.87
CA VAL A 93 -9.11 1.31 1.30
C VAL A 93 -8.68 1.23 2.76
N ASP A 94 -9.43 0.51 3.58
CA ASP A 94 -9.18 0.39 5.02
C ASP A 94 -7.99 -0.51 5.29
N GLY A 95 -7.91 -1.65 4.61
CA GLY A 95 -6.77 -2.55 4.71
C GLY A 95 -5.46 -1.86 4.32
N LEU A 96 -5.47 -1.11 3.21
CA LEU A 96 -4.30 -0.33 2.78
C LEU A 96 -3.99 0.83 3.73
N SER A 97 -5.01 1.51 4.27
CA SER A 97 -4.81 2.58 5.24
C SER A 97 -4.16 2.06 6.52
N GLN A 98 -4.61 0.90 7.04
CA GLN A 98 -4.03 0.26 8.22
C GLN A 98 -2.60 -0.23 7.96
N LEU A 99 -2.34 -0.73 6.76
CA LEU A 99 -0.98 -1.08 6.32
C LEU A 99 -0.05 0.14 6.36
N LEU A 100 -0.47 1.26 5.76
CA LEU A 100 0.29 2.50 5.73
C LEU A 100 0.53 3.08 7.13
N LEU A 101 -0.45 3.01 8.03
CA LEU A 101 -0.28 3.41 9.43
C LEU A 101 0.74 2.53 10.15
N THR A 102 0.66 1.21 9.98
CA THR A 102 1.62 0.27 10.57
C THR A 102 3.04 0.58 10.11
N ILE A 103 3.23 0.85 8.81
CA ILE A 103 4.52 1.22 8.24
C ILE A 103 5.02 2.54 8.84
N LYS A 104 4.17 3.56 8.89
CA LYS A 104 4.51 4.87 9.45
C LYS A 104 5.01 4.75 10.89
N ASP A 105 4.34 3.95 11.72
CA ASP A 105 4.71 3.77 13.12
C ASP A 105 6.05 3.04 13.28
N ARG A 106 6.39 2.13 12.35
CA ARG A 106 7.66 1.40 12.36
C ARG A 106 8.85 2.21 11.81
N ILE A 107 8.60 3.07 10.82
CA ILE A 107 9.63 3.93 10.22
C ILE A 107 9.99 5.12 11.13
N LYS A 108 9.12 5.48 12.10
CA LYS A 108 9.27 6.64 13.01
C LYS A 108 9.48 7.96 12.24
N PHE A 109 8.42 8.39 11.54
CA PHE A 109 8.34 9.75 10.98
C PHE A 109 8.37 10.83 12.06
#